data_AF-I3RD69-F1
#
_entry.id   AF-I3RD69-F1
#
_cell.length_a   1.000
_cell.length_b   1.000
_cell.length_c   1.000
_cell.angle_alpha   90.00
_cell.angle_beta   90.00
_cell.angle_gamma   90.00
#
_symmetry.space_group_name_H-M   'P 1'
#
loop_
_entity.id
_entity.type
_entity.pdbx_description
1 polymer ?
#
loop_
_entity_poly.entity_id
_entity_poly.type
_entity_poly.pdbx_seq_one_letter_code
_entity_poly.pdbx_strand_id
1 'polypeptide(L)'
;MQNIPPQVQAMLGQLESYQQQLQLVIQQKQKVQADLNEAKKALEEIEKLPEDAVIYKTVGTLIVRTSREKAVQELREKIETLEVRLNALNRQEQKINEKVKELTQKIQAALRPPTAG
;
A
#
# COMPACT_ATOMS: atom_id res chain seq x y z
N MET A 1 -29.38 -12.86 -26.30
CA MET A 1 -28.25 -12.74 -25.34
C MET A 1 -26.98 -12.73 -26.17
N GLN A 2 -26.18 -11.67 -26.14
CA GLN A 2 -24.87 -11.65 -26.81
C GLN A 2 -24.04 -12.78 -26.20
N ASN A 3 -23.77 -13.84 -26.97
CA ASN A 3 -22.92 -14.94 -26.53
C ASN A 3 -21.49 -14.43 -26.45
N ILE A 4 -21.09 -13.95 -25.26
CA ILE A 4 -19.72 -13.52 -24.99
C ILE A 4 -18.80 -14.73 -25.24
N PRO A 5 -17.76 -14.61 -26.08
CA PRO A 5 -16.85 -15.72 -26.35
C PRO A 5 -16.22 -16.26 -25.06
N PRO A 6 -16.03 -17.58 -24.92
CA PRO A 6 -15.44 -18.18 -23.71
C PRO A 6 -14.09 -17.56 -23.29
N GLN A 7 -13.27 -17.16 -24.26
CA GLN A 7 -12.01 -16.45 -24.00
C GLN A 7 -12.24 -15.08 -23.31
N VAL A 8 -13.28 -14.35 -23.72
CA VAL A 8 -13.62 -13.06 -23.10
C VAL A 8 -14.18 -13.26 -21.69
N GLN A 9 -14.95 -14.32 -21.45
CA GLN A 9 -15.42 -14.67 -20.10
C GLN A 9 -14.25 -14.96 -19.15
N ALA A 10 -13.25 -15.72 -19.61
CA ALA A 10 -12.04 -15.98 -18.82
C ALA A 10 -11.25 -14.70 -18.52
N MET A 11 -11.12 -13.80 -19.51
CA MET A 11 -10.47 -12.50 -19.32
C MET A 11 -11.22 -11.61 -18.32
N LEU A 12 -12.55 -11.63 -18.32
CA LEU A 12 -13.37 -10.89 -17.34
C LEU A 12 -13.16 -11.41 -15.92
N GLY A 13 -13.12 -12.74 -15.73
CA GLY A 13 -12.81 -13.33 -14.42
C GLY A 13 -11.40 -12.97 -13.92
N GLN A 14 -10.42 -12.93 -14.83
CA GLN A 14 -9.07 -12.48 -14.48
C GLN A 14 -9.03 -10.98 -14.13
N LEU A 15 -9.81 -10.15 -14.82
CA LEU A 15 -9.94 -8.72 -14.53
C LEU A 15 -10.52 -8.49 -13.12
N GLU A 16 -11.57 -9.22 -12.77
CA GLU A 16 -12.17 -9.17 -11.43
C GLU A 16 -11.16 -9.57 -10.35
N SER A 17 -10.38 -10.64 -10.58
CA SER A 17 -9.30 -11.05 -9.68
C SER A 17 -8.26 -9.94 -9.46
N TYR A 18 -7.85 -9.24 -10.52
CA TYR A 18 -6.92 -8.12 -10.39
C TYR A 18 -7.53 -6.93 -9.65
N GLN A 19 -8.83 -6.64 -9.84
CA GLN A 19 -9.52 -5.59 -9.10
C GLN A 19 -9.58 -5.88 -7.59
N GLN A 20 -9.85 -7.13 -7.21
CA GLN A 20 -9.82 -7.56 -5.80
C GLN A 20 -8.42 -7.44 -5.20
N GLN A 21 -7.38 -7.85 -5.95
CA GLN A 21 -5.98 -7.69 -5.51
C GLN A 21 -5.62 -6.21 -5.34
N LEU A 22 -6.04 -5.34 -6.26
CA LEU A 22 -5.80 -3.91 -6.18
C LEU A 22 -6.45 -3.31 -4.92
N GLN A 23 -7.70 -3.69 -4.62
CA GLN A 23 -8.41 -3.23 -3.42
C GLN A 23 -7.64 -3.60 -2.14
N LEU A 24 -7.11 -4.83 -2.06
CA LEU A 24 -6.29 -5.25 -0.91
C LEU A 24 -5.01 -4.43 -0.79
N VAL A 25 -4.30 -4.18 -1.90
CA VAL A 25 -3.08 -3.36 -1.90
C VAL A 25 -3.37 -1.93 -1.43
N ILE A 26 -4.47 -1.33 -1.89
CA ILE A 26 -4.90 0.01 -1.46
C ILE A 26 -5.15 0.05 0.05
N GLN A 27 -5.86 -0.95 0.61
CA GLN A 27 -6.11 -1.02 2.05
C GLN A 27 -4.80 -1.14 2.85
N GLN A 28 -3.88 -1.98 2.41
CA GLN A 28 -2.57 -2.12 3.05
C GLN A 28 -1.76 -0.83 3.00
N LYS A 29 -1.78 -0.13 1.85
CA LYS A 29 -1.11 1.15 1.64
C LYS A 29 -1.67 2.23 2.57
N GLN A 30 -3.00 2.32 2.70
CA GLN A 30 -3.65 3.26 3.62
C GLN A 30 -3.23 3.02 5.07
N LYS A 31 -3.16 1.74 5.50
CA LYS A 31 -2.67 1.39 6.84
C LYS A 31 -1.23 1.84 7.06
N VAL A 32 -0.32 1.50 6.14
CA VAL A 32 1.10 1.89 6.23
C VAL A 32 1.26 3.41 6.23
N GLN A 33 0.48 4.14 5.43
CA GLN A 33 0.51 5.60 5.41
C GLN A 33 0.05 6.21 6.73
N ALA A 34 -0.99 5.64 7.37
CA ALA A 34 -1.44 6.08 8.68
C ALA A 34 -0.36 5.85 9.74
N ASP A 35 0.22 4.65 9.79
CA ASP A 35 1.31 4.30 10.72
C ASP A 35 2.55 5.19 10.51
N LEU A 36 2.87 5.52 9.25
CA LEU A 36 3.98 6.41 8.89
C LEU A 36 3.74 7.85 9.36
N ASN A 37 2.53 8.36 9.15
CA ASN A 37 2.15 9.70 9.59
C ASN A 37 2.18 9.81 11.11
N GLU A 38 1.71 8.78 11.83
CA GLU A 38 1.79 8.73 13.29
C GLU A 38 3.25 8.71 13.77
N ALA A 39 4.10 7.88 13.17
CA ALA A 39 5.52 7.82 13.52
C ALA A 39 6.25 9.16 13.26
N LYS A 40 5.95 9.82 12.14
CA LYS A 40 6.51 11.16 11.81
C LYS A 40 6.08 12.22 12.81
N LYS A 41 4.81 12.24 13.20
CA LYS A 41 4.31 13.15 14.25
C LYS A 41 4.95 12.88 15.60
N ALA A 42 5.09 11.61 15.99
CA ALA A 42 5.76 11.24 17.23
C ALA A 42 7.23 11.68 17.24
N LEU A 43 7.93 11.54 16.11
CA LEU A 43 9.30 12.01 15.94
C LEU A 43 9.38 13.54 16.05
N GLU A 44 8.46 14.27 15.41
CA GLU A 44 8.40 15.73 15.49
C GLU A 44 8.20 16.21 16.93
N GLU A 45 7.30 15.58 17.68
CA GLU A 45 7.02 15.97 19.07
C GLU A 45 8.16 15.63 20.02
N ILE A 46 8.76 14.44 19.91
CA ILE A 46 9.88 14.04 20.78
C ILE A 46 11.12 14.89 20.54
N GLU A 47 11.33 15.37 19.30
CA GLU A 47 12.45 16.24 18.97
C GLU A 47 12.35 17.62 19.61
N LYS A 48 11.14 18.09 19.94
CA LYS A 48 10.90 19.36 20.66
C LYS A 48 11.18 19.26 22.16
N LEU A 49 11.27 18.05 22.70
CA LEU A 49 11.53 17.84 24.13
C LEU A 49 13.01 18.08 24.48
N PRO A 50 13.31 18.52 25.72
CA PRO A 50 14.69 18.65 26.19
C PRO A 50 15.40 17.28 26.23
N GLU A 51 16.73 17.28 26.17
CA GLU A 51 17.52 16.04 26.10
C GLU A 51 17.35 15.12 27.32
N ASP A 52 17.10 15.71 28.49
CA ASP A 52 16.89 15.01 29.76
C ASP A 52 15.43 14.61 30.02
N ALA A 53 14.53 14.83 29.04
CA ALA A 53 13.13 14.44 29.14
C ALA A 53 12.99 12.95 29.47
N VAL A 54 12.10 12.65 30.43
CA VAL A 54 11.80 11.27 30.82
C VAL A 54 10.87 10.67 29.77
N ILE A 55 11.37 9.71 28.98
CA ILE A 55 10.60 9.01 27.96
C ILE A 55 10.26 7.61 28.41
N TYR A 56 9.02 7.20 28.15
CA TYR A 56 8.55 5.83 28.32
C TYR A 56 8.09 5.27 26.98
N LYS A 57 8.35 3.98 26.75
CA LYS A 57 7.87 3.24 25.59
C LYS A 57 7.15 1.97 26.01
N THR A 58 6.18 1.56 25.20
CA THR A 58 5.48 0.30 25.38
C THR A 58 6.22 -0.83 24.65
N VAL A 59 6.40 -1.96 25.32
CA VAL A 59 6.95 -3.20 24.76
C VAL A 59 6.01 -4.34 25.13
N GLY A 60 5.17 -4.76 24.19
CA GLY A 60 4.08 -5.71 24.47
C GLY A 60 3.11 -5.13 25.49
N THR A 61 2.98 -5.78 26.65
CA THR A 61 2.14 -5.31 27.77
C THR A 61 2.91 -4.49 28.81
N LEU A 62 4.21 -4.27 28.61
CA LEU A 62 5.08 -3.58 29.56
C LEU A 62 5.34 -2.14 29.13
N ILE A 63 5.57 -1.27 30.11
CA ILE A 63 6.04 0.10 29.90
C ILE A 63 7.47 0.17 30.46
N VAL A 64 8.42 0.59 29.64
CA VAL A 64 9.84 0.70 30.01
C VAL A 64 10.35 2.12 29.79
N ARG A 65 11.22 2.58 30.70
CA ARG A 65 11.90 3.87 30.55
C ARG A 65 12.97 3.77 29.46
N THR A 66 13.10 4.80 28.63
CA THR A 66 14.15 4.93 27.61
C THR A 66 14.71 6.35 27.59
N SER A 67 15.83 6.56 26.90
CA SER A 67 16.34 7.91 26.65
C SER A 67 15.65 8.52 25.43
N ARG A 68 15.60 9.86 25.37
CA ARG A 68 15.13 10.59 24.20
C ARG A 68 15.87 10.19 22.93
N GLU A 69 17.20 10.11 23.01
CA GLU A 69 18.06 9.74 21.88
C GLU A 69 17.70 8.36 21.30
N LYS A 70 17.54 7.34 22.17
CA LYS A 70 17.13 6.00 21.74
C LYS A 70 15.74 6.00 21.11
N ALA A 71 14.79 6.70 21.71
CA ALA A 71 13.43 6.80 21.18
C ALA A 71 13.38 7.50 19.80
N VAL A 72 14.17 8.56 19.61
CA VAL A 72 14.34 9.25 18.33
C VAL A 72 14.91 8.30 17.28
N GLN A 73 15.97 7.56 17.62
CA GLN A 73 16.59 6.59 16.70
C GLN A 73 15.58 5.50 16.29
N GLU A 74 14.90 4.89 17.25
CA GLU A 74 13.89 3.86 16.97
C GLU A 74 12.75 4.38 16.09
N LEU A 75 12.29 5.62 16.30
CA LEU A 75 11.28 6.25 15.45
C LEU A 75 11.78 6.47 14.02
N ARG A 76 13.03 6.89 13.85
CA ARG A 76 13.66 7.08 12.53
C ARG A 76 13.77 5.76 11.77
N GLU A 77 14.25 4.70 12.44
CA GLU A 77 14.33 3.35 11.85
C GLU A 77 12.94 2.81 11.48
N LYS A 78 11.92 3.06 12.33
CA LYS A 78 10.52 2.70 12.04
C LYS A 78 9.99 3.45 10.82
N ILE A 79 10.25 4.75 10.71
CA ILE A 79 9.86 5.58 9.57
C ILE A 79 10.48 5.04 8.28
N GLU A 80 11.80 4.78 8.27
CA GLU A 80 12.50 4.23 7.11
C GLU A 80 11.88 2.89 6.67
N THR A 81 11.63 1.99 7.63
CA THR A 81 10.99 0.70 7.37
C THR A 81 9.61 0.87 6.73
N LEU A 82 8.80 1.80 7.25
CA LEU A 82 7.46 2.09 6.74
C LEU A 82 7.52 2.73 5.34
N GLU A 83 8.49 3.59 5.06
CA GLU A 83 8.69 4.19 3.74
C GLU A 83 9.09 3.16 2.68
N VAL A 84 10.02 2.25 3.02
CA VAL A 84 10.38 1.12 2.15
C VAL A 84 9.15 0.27 1.82
N ARG A 85 8.35 -0.07 2.84
CA ARG A 85 7.12 -0.84 2.67
C ARG A 85 6.09 -0.11 1.82
N LEU A 86 5.91 1.19 2.03
CA LEU A 86 5.00 2.03 1.24
C LEU A 86 5.42 2.05 -0.23
N ASN A 87 6.72 2.20 -0.49
CA ASN A 87 7.28 2.19 -1.85
C ASN A 87 7.07 0.84 -2.55
N ALA A 88 7.23 -0.27 -1.83
CA ALA A 88 6.93 -1.60 -2.37
C ALA A 88 5.46 -1.74 -2.76
N LEU A 89 4.53 -1.28 -1.90
CA LEU A 89 3.09 -1.30 -2.17
C LEU A 89 2.71 -0.40 -3.36
N ASN A 90 3.32 0.79 -3.49
CA ASN A 90 3.13 1.66 -4.65
C ASN A 90 3.53 0.98 -5.96
N ARG A 91 4.68 0.28 -5.97
CA ARG A 91 5.13 -0.50 -7.14
C ARG A 91 4.17 -1.65 -7.44
N GLN A 92 3.64 -2.32 -6.42
CA GLN A 92 2.66 -3.40 -6.60
C GLN A 92 1.34 -2.86 -7.19
N GLU A 93 0.83 -1.75 -6.66
CA GLU A 93 -0.35 -1.05 -7.17
C GLU A 93 -0.18 -0.68 -8.65
N GLN A 94 0.95 -0.07 -9.00
CA GLN A 94 1.26 0.31 -10.39
C GLN A 94 1.23 -0.90 -11.33
N LYS A 95 1.90 -2.00 -10.96
CA LYS A 95 1.93 -3.23 -11.77
C LYS A 95 0.53 -3.84 -11.97
N ILE A 96 -0.31 -3.82 -10.94
CA ILE A 96 -1.68 -4.34 -11.06
C ILE A 96 -2.51 -3.43 -11.98
N ASN A 97 -2.38 -2.11 -11.84
CA ASN A 97 -3.06 -1.15 -12.71
C ASN A 97 -2.65 -1.30 -14.19
N GLU A 98 -1.37 -1.51 -14.46
CA GLU A 98 -0.87 -1.80 -15.82
C GLU A 98 -1.51 -3.07 -16.38
N LYS A 99 -1.54 -4.17 -15.62
CA LYS A 99 -2.21 -5.42 -16.01
C LYS A 99 -3.70 -5.24 -16.26
N VAL A 100 -4.39 -4.49 -15.39
CA VAL A 100 -5.82 -4.16 -15.54
C VAL A 100 -6.05 -3.41 -16.85
N LYS A 101 -5.21 -2.41 -17.15
CA LYS A 101 -5.30 -1.61 -18.37
C LYS A 101 -5.09 -2.48 -19.62
N GLU A 102 -4.03 -3.29 -19.64
CA GLU A 102 -3.74 -4.20 -20.75
C GLU A 102 -4.87 -5.20 -20.99
N LEU A 103 -5.39 -5.81 -19.92
CA LEU A 103 -6.47 -6.79 -20.00
C LEU A 103 -7.77 -6.14 -20.48
N THR A 104 -8.08 -4.93 -20.01
CA THR A 104 -9.23 -4.15 -20.47
C THR A 104 -9.13 -3.85 -21.97
N GLN A 105 -7.96 -3.47 -22.47
CA GLN A 105 -7.73 -3.24 -23.90
C GLN A 105 -7.92 -4.52 -24.73
N LYS A 106 -7.41 -5.67 -24.24
CA LYS A 106 -7.61 -6.97 -24.90
C LYS A 106 -9.08 -7.38 -24.97
N ILE A 107 -9.83 -7.18 -23.88
CA ILE A 107 -11.27 -7.44 -23.83
C ILE A 107 -12.01 -6.55 -24.84
N GLN A 108 -11.71 -5.25 -24.87
CA GLN A 108 -12.33 -4.31 -25.83
C GLN A 108 -12.03 -4.68 -27.29
N ALA A 109 -10.79 -5.10 -27.59
CA ALA A 109 -10.40 -5.54 -28.93
C ALA A 109 -11.14 -6.83 -29.33
N ALA A 110 -11.29 -7.79 -28.42
CA ALA A 110 -12.00 -9.05 -28.68
C ALA A 110 -13.52 -8.88 -28.84
N LEU A 111 -14.09 -7.81 -28.27
CA LEU A 111 -15.52 -7.48 -28.38
C LEU A 111 -15.84 -6.55 -29.56
N ARG A 112 -14.83 -5.97 -30.23
CA ARG A 112 -15.05 -5.16 -31.43
C ARG A 112 -15.55 -6.06 -32.57
N PRO A 113 -16.68 -5.73 -33.22
CA PRO A 113 -17.09 -6.41 -34.44
C PRO A 113 -15.99 -6.27 -35.51
N PRO A 114 -15.79 -7.27 -36.40
CA PRO A 114 -14.96 -7.06 -37.57
C PRO A 114 -15.59 -5.89 -38.35
N THR A 115 -14.81 -4.84 -38.59
CA THR A 115 -15.22 -3.74 -39.46
C THR A 115 -15.61 -4.32 -40.81
N ALA A 116 -16.91 -4.24 -41.15
CA ALA A 116 -17.37 -4.55 -42.48
C ALA A 116 -16.66 -3.60 -43.45
N GLY A 117 -15.86 -4.18 -44.34
CA GLY A 117 -15.38 -3.51 -45.55
C GLY A 117 -16.47 -3.44 -46.60
#